data_AF-A0A854BSI3-F1
#
_entry.id   AF-A0A854BSI3-F1
#
_cell.length_a   1.000
_cell.length_b   1.000
_cell.length_c   1.000
_cell.angle_alpha   90.00
_cell.angle_beta   90.00
_cell.angle_gamma   90.00
#
_symmetry.space_group_name_H-M   'P 1'
#
loop_
_entity.id
_entity.type
_entity.pdbx_description
1 polymer ?
#
loop_
_entity_poly.entity_id
_entity_poly.type
_entity_poly.pdbx_seq_one_letter_code
_entity_poly.pdbx_strand_id
1 'polypeptide(L)'
;MKGRWVKYLLMGTVVAMLAACSSKPTDRGQQYKDGKFTQPFSLVNQPDAVGAPINAGDFAEQINHIRTSSPRLYGNQSNVYNAVQEWLRAGGDTRNMRQFGIDAWQMEGADNYGNVQFTGYYTPVIQA
;
A
#
# COMPACT_ATOMS: atom_id res chain seq x y z
N MET A 1 3.48 54.14 -8.20
CA MET A 1 3.27 52.94 -9.04
C MET A 1 4.40 51.89 -8.94
N LYS A 2 5.69 52.28 -8.81
CA LYS A 2 6.83 51.35 -8.72
C LYS A 2 6.83 50.40 -7.49
N GLY A 3 6.39 50.86 -6.32
CA GLY A 3 6.37 50.04 -5.09
C GLY A 3 5.34 48.90 -5.09
N ARG A 4 4.28 48.96 -5.92
CA ARG A 4 3.31 47.87 -6.06
C ARG A 4 3.89 46.72 -6.90
N TRP A 5 4.63 47.06 -7.96
CA TRP A 5 5.32 46.10 -8.82
C TRP A 5 6.37 45.27 -8.08
N VAL A 6 7.17 45.90 -7.22
CA VAL A 6 8.17 45.21 -6.39
C VAL A 6 7.50 44.22 -5.42
N LYS A 7 6.34 44.58 -4.85
CA LYS A 7 5.57 43.68 -3.97
C LYS A 7 5.02 42.47 -4.72
N TYR A 8 4.49 42.66 -5.94
CA TYR A 8 4.00 41.54 -6.75
C TYR A 8 5.13 40.60 -7.20
N LEU A 9 6.31 41.16 -7.55
CA LEU A 9 7.50 40.37 -7.88
C LEU A 9 7.96 39.53 -6.69
N LEU A 10 8.12 40.13 -5.51
CA LEU A 10 8.51 39.44 -4.28
C LEU A 10 7.50 38.36 -3.89
N MET A 11 6.20 38.64 -4.00
CA MET A 11 5.16 37.64 -3.72
C MET A 11 5.21 36.48 -4.72
N GLY A 12 5.47 36.76 -5.99
CA GLY A 12 5.66 35.76 -7.03
C GLY A 12 6.86 34.84 -6.78
N THR A 13 8.00 35.39 -6.36
CA THR A 13 9.18 34.58 -6.01
C THR A 13 8.93 33.70 -4.79
N VAL A 14 8.26 34.22 -3.76
CA VAL A 14 7.91 33.42 -2.58
C VAL A 14 6.97 32.26 -2.95
N VAL A 15 5.96 32.50 -3.77
CA VAL A 15 5.04 31.44 -4.25
C VAL A 15 5.78 30.40 -5.10
N ALA A 16 6.68 30.84 -5.99
CA ALA A 16 7.48 29.93 -6.81
C ALA A 16 8.44 29.06 -5.97
N MET A 17 9.07 29.64 -4.94
CA MET A 17 9.92 28.88 -4.01
C MET A 17 9.11 27.87 -3.19
N LEU A 18 7.92 28.25 -2.71
CA LEU A 18 7.05 27.35 -1.95
C LEU A 18 6.56 26.17 -2.81
N ALA A 19 6.25 26.42 -4.08
CA ALA A 19 5.89 25.36 -5.03
C ALA A 19 7.08 24.43 -5.36
N ALA A 20 8.30 24.97 -5.41
CA ALA A 20 9.52 24.19 -5.67
C ALA A 20 9.94 23.31 -4.48
N CYS A 21 9.59 23.67 -3.24
CA CYS A 21 9.95 22.89 -2.04
C CYS A 21 9.02 21.69 -1.75
N SER A 22 7.89 21.55 -2.45
CA SER A 22 6.98 20.42 -2.25
C SER A 22 7.01 19.49 -3.47
N SER A 23 8.07 18.69 -3.59
CA SER A 23 8.15 17.65 -4.61
C SER A 23 7.45 16.37 -4.11
N LYS A 24 6.42 15.96 -4.84
CA LYS A 24 5.66 14.72 -4.64
C LYS A 24 5.59 13.97 -5.97
N PRO A 25 6.68 13.33 -6.39
CA PRO A 25 6.76 12.67 -7.71
C PRO A 25 5.75 11.52 -7.77
N THR A 26 5.08 11.34 -8.92
CA THR A 26 4.08 10.28 -9.16
C THR A 26 4.44 9.39 -10.35
N ASP A 27 5.68 9.50 -10.83
CA ASP A 27 6.21 8.85 -12.04
C ASP A 27 6.36 7.32 -11.91
N ARG A 28 6.41 6.80 -10.67
CA ARG A 28 6.57 5.36 -10.36
C ARG A 28 5.36 4.79 -9.63
N GLY A 29 4.20 5.44 -9.76
CA GLY A 29 2.96 5.02 -9.11
C GLY A 29 2.83 5.46 -7.66
N GLN A 30 3.65 6.40 -7.19
CA GLN A 30 3.49 6.99 -5.86
C GLN A 30 2.12 7.70 -5.76
N GLN A 31 1.52 7.64 -4.57
CA GLN A 31 0.27 8.27 -4.22
C GLN A 31 0.43 9.10 -2.94
N TYR A 32 -0.39 10.14 -2.81
CA TYR A 32 -0.31 11.10 -1.70
C TYR A 32 -1.69 11.43 -1.11
N LYS A 33 -2.64 10.51 -1.26
CA LYS A 33 -4.05 10.65 -0.84
C LYS A 33 -4.34 10.13 0.57
N ASP A 34 -3.42 9.34 1.14
CA ASP A 34 -3.59 8.70 2.45
C ASP A 34 -3.05 9.53 3.64
N GLY A 35 -2.52 10.72 3.34
CA GLY A 35 -1.86 11.56 4.34
C GLY A 35 -0.44 11.07 4.66
N LYS A 36 0.18 11.70 5.66
CA LYS A 36 1.54 11.36 6.10
C LYS A 36 1.48 10.41 7.30
N PHE A 37 2.19 9.31 7.21
CA PHE A 37 2.37 8.34 8.28
C PHE A 37 3.52 8.76 9.21
N THR A 38 3.34 8.56 10.51
CA THR A 38 4.34 8.88 11.56
C THR A 38 4.86 7.64 12.28
N GLN A 39 4.43 6.45 11.85
CA GLN A 39 4.78 5.18 12.44
C GLN A 39 4.82 4.11 11.33
N PRO A 40 5.66 3.07 11.47
CA PRO A 40 5.85 2.06 10.41
C PRO A 40 4.57 1.36 9.96
N PHE A 41 3.64 1.11 10.89
CA PHE A 41 2.38 0.43 10.66
C PHE A 41 1.23 1.19 11.33
N SER A 42 0.19 1.52 10.56
CA SER A 42 -1.00 2.23 11.05
C SER A 42 -2.26 1.39 10.83
N LEU A 43 -2.95 1.04 11.91
CA LEU A 43 -4.23 0.34 11.84
C LEU A 43 -5.27 1.25 11.18
N VAL A 44 -5.90 0.76 10.11
CA VAL A 44 -6.95 1.48 9.39
C VAL A 44 -8.30 0.81 9.56
N ASN A 45 -9.37 1.62 9.52
CA ASN A 45 -10.72 1.10 9.63
C ASN A 45 -11.12 0.27 8.41
N GLN A 46 -10.65 0.70 7.25
CA GLN A 46 -10.86 0.10 5.95
C GLN A 46 -9.66 0.51 5.09
N PRO A 47 -9.03 -0.41 4.34
CA PRO A 47 -8.00 -0.05 3.38
C PRO A 47 -8.54 0.90 2.30
N ASP A 48 -7.73 1.87 1.84
CA ASP A 48 -8.04 2.66 0.65
C ASP A 48 -7.75 1.86 -0.64
N ALA A 49 -8.48 0.75 -0.80
CA ALA A 49 -8.46 -0.11 -1.96
C ALA A 49 -9.89 -0.51 -2.31
N VAL A 50 -10.22 -0.48 -3.61
CA VAL A 50 -11.58 -0.72 -4.10
C VAL A 50 -11.68 -2.13 -4.68
N GLY A 51 -12.76 -2.84 -4.34
CA GLY A 51 -13.09 -4.14 -4.90
C GLY A 51 -12.48 -5.29 -4.12
N ALA A 52 -12.18 -6.38 -4.83
CA ALA A 52 -11.69 -7.63 -4.26
C ALA A 52 -10.37 -8.06 -4.93
N PRO A 53 -9.51 -8.84 -4.24
CA PRO A 53 -8.29 -9.38 -4.84
C PRO A 53 -8.57 -10.27 -6.05
N ILE A 54 -7.78 -10.13 -7.12
CA ILE A 54 -7.94 -10.89 -8.36
C ILE A 54 -7.28 -12.28 -8.32
N ASN A 55 -6.40 -12.54 -7.35
CA ASN A 55 -5.55 -13.71 -7.25
C ASN A 55 -5.95 -14.65 -6.10
N ALA A 56 -7.25 -14.74 -5.80
CA ALA A 56 -7.76 -15.57 -4.71
C ALA A 56 -7.41 -17.07 -4.88
N GLY A 57 -7.41 -17.56 -6.13
CA GLY A 57 -7.00 -18.93 -6.47
C GLY A 57 -5.52 -19.19 -6.17
N ASP A 58 -4.63 -18.35 -6.71
CA ASP A 58 -3.19 -18.44 -6.47
C ASP A 58 -2.83 -18.31 -4.99
N PHE A 59 -3.53 -17.44 -4.26
CA PHE A 59 -3.37 -17.34 -2.81
C PHE A 59 -3.73 -18.65 -2.11
N ALA A 60 -4.84 -19.29 -2.47
CA ALA A 60 -5.23 -20.58 -1.89
C ALA A 60 -4.20 -21.69 -2.19
N GLU A 61 -3.65 -21.72 -3.39
CA GLU A 61 -2.55 -22.63 -3.76
C GLU A 61 -1.28 -22.34 -2.93
N GLN A 62 -0.91 -21.07 -2.78
CA GLN A 62 0.22 -20.65 -1.95
C GLN A 62 0.06 -21.09 -0.48
N ILE A 63 -1.15 -20.99 0.08
CA ILE A 63 -1.43 -21.48 1.44
C ILE A 63 -1.29 -23.00 1.52
N ASN A 64 -1.72 -23.74 0.49
CA ASN A 64 -1.54 -25.19 0.44
C ASN A 64 -0.05 -25.58 0.40
N HIS A 65 0.78 -24.88 -0.38
CA HIS A 65 2.22 -25.08 -0.37
C HIS A 65 2.84 -24.83 1.01
N ILE A 66 2.42 -23.79 1.73
CA ILE A 66 2.90 -23.54 3.10
C ILE A 66 2.47 -24.68 4.03
N ARG A 67 1.23 -25.15 3.92
CA ARG A 67 0.70 -26.26 4.72
C ARG A 67 1.50 -27.54 4.54
N THR A 68 1.85 -27.91 3.30
CA THR A 68 2.56 -29.16 3.01
C THR A 68 4.06 -29.05 3.23
N SER A 69 4.67 -27.92 2.88
CA SER A 69 6.14 -27.76 2.90
C SER A 69 6.67 -27.20 4.22
N SER A 70 5.85 -26.46 4.98
CA SER A 70 6.22 -25.90 6.29
C SER A 70 5.06 -25.92 7.29
N PRO A 71 4.69 -27.12 7.82
CA PRO A 71 3.55 -27.28 8.72
C PRO A 71 3.65 -26.42 10.00
N ARG A 72 4.85 -26.17 10.50
CA ARG A 72 5.09 -25.30 11.67
C ARG A 72 4.71 -23.85 11.38
N LEU A 73 5.10 -23.33 10.22
CA LEU A 73 4.72 -21.97 9.80
C LEU A 73 3.22 -21.88 9.56
N TYR A 74 2.64 -22.91 8.93
CA TYR A 74 1.20 -22.99 8.75
C TYR A 74 0.46 -22.97 10.09
N GLY A 75 0.88 -23.78 11.06
CA GLY A 75 0.25 -23.84 12.39
C GLY A 75 0.23 -22.47 13.06
N ASN A 76 1.35 -21.75 13.05
CA ASN A 76 1.47 -20.42 13.67
C ASN A 76 0.55 -19.37 13.03
N GLN A 77 0.31 -19.44 11.72
CA GLN A 77 -0.40 -18.41 10.96
C GLN A 77 -1.79 -18.84 10.47
N SER A 78 -2.21 -20.06 10.81
CA SER A 78 -3.46 -20.68 10.34
C SER A 78 -4.70 -19.81 10.58
N ASN A 79 -4.76 -19.11 11.72
CA ASN A 79 -5.85 -18.19 12.04
C ASN A 79 -5.99 -17.08 10.99
N VAL A 80 -4.88 -16.48 10.56
CA VAL A 80 -4.87 -15.41 9.54
C VAL A 80 -5.28 -15.99 8.18
N TYR A 81 -4.71 -17.13 7.80
CA TYR A 81 -5.02 -17.76 6.52
C TYR A 81 -6.49 -18.13 6.40
N ASN A 82 -7.07 -18.72 7.46
CA ASN A 82 -8.48 -19.11 7.50
C ASN A 82 -9.40 -17.88 7.41
N ALA A 83 -9.12 -16.82 8.17
CA ALA A 83 -9.91 -15.59 8.13
C ALA A 83 -9.91 -14.94 6.74
N VAL A 84 -8.74 -14.86 6.09
CA VAL A 84 -8.60 -14.33 4.73
C VAL A 84 -9.32 -15.22 3.72
N GLN A 85 -9.22 -16.55 3.82
CA GLN A 85 -9.94 -17.47 2.93
C GLN A 85 -11.46 -17.37 3.08
N GLU A 86 -11.96 -17.22 4.30
CA GLU A 86 -13.39 -16.99 4.56
C GLU A 86 -13.87 -15.67 3.97
N TRP A 87 -13.11 -14.59 4.16
CA TRP A 87 -13.38 -13.29 3.57
C TRP A 87 -13.41 -13.33 2.04
N LEU A 88 -12.42 -13.98 1.41
CA LEU A 88 -12.37 -14.16 -0.04
C LEU A 88 -13.56 -14.96 -0.57
N ARG A 89 -13.92 -16.05 0.11
CA ARG A 89 -15.09 -16.89 -0.25
C ARG A 89 -16.41 -16.12 -0.14
N ALA A 90 -16.49 -15.15 0.77
CA ALA A 90 -17.65 -14.28 0.93
C ALA A 90 -17.69 -13.08 -0.04
N GLY A 91 -16.73 -12.98 -0.96
CA GLY A 91 -16.69 -11.96 -2.02
C GLY A 91 -15.46 -11.06 -2.00
N GLY A 92 -14.66 -11.10 -0.92
CA GLY A 92 -13.35 -10.45 -0.88
C GLY A 92 -13.36 -8.91 -0.90
N ASP A 93 -14.50 -8.26 -0.64
CA ASP A 93 -14.58 -6.79 -0.61
C ASP A 93 -13.80 -6.24 0.60
N THR A 94 -12.86 -5.32 0.37
CA THR A 94 -12.01 -4.70 1.40
C THR A 94 -12.82 -4.00 2.51
N ARG A 95 -14.05 -3.57 2.23
CA ARG A 95 -14.98 -2.97 3.20
C ARG A 95 -15.46 -3.95 4.26
N ASN A 96 -15.44 -5.24 3.93
CA ASN A 96 -16.03 -6.29 4.76
C ASN A 96 -15.01 -7.07 5.59
N MET A 97 -13.71 -6.74 5.50
CA MET A 97 -12.61 -7.46 6.19
C MET A 97 -12.84 -7.60 7.71
N ARG A 98 -13.36 -6.56 8.36
CA ARG A 98 -13.67 -6.56 9.79
C ARG A 98 -14.70 -7.61 10.22
N GLN A 99 -15.63 -7.97 9.33
CA GLN A 99 -16.65 -8.98 9.63
C GLN A 99 -16.01 -10.38 9.81
N PHE A 100 -14.80 -10.57 9.30
CA PHE A 100 -14.00 -11.79 9.41
C PHE A 100 -12.88 -11.66 10.46
N GLY A 101 -12.88 -10.60 11.28
CA GLY A 101 -11.85 -10.36 12.29
C GLY A 101 -10.47 -10.01 11.71
N ILE A 102 -10.42 -9.48 10.48
CA ILE A 102 -9.16 -9.10 9.83
C ILE A 102 -8.87 -7.62 10.10
N ASP A 103 -7.75 -7.37 10.77
CA ASP A 103 -7.17 -6.03 10.94
C ASP A 103 -6.24 -5.68 9.77
N ALA A 104 -6.40 -4.49 9.22
CA ALA A 104 -5.54 -3.96 8.15
C ALA A 104 -4.56 -2.93 8.71
N TRP A 105 -3.26 -3.27 8.70
CA TRP A 105 -2.18 -2.38 9.14
C TRP A 105 -1.46 -1.81 7.91
N GLN A 106 -1.73 -0.55 7.58
CA GLN A 106 -1.12 0.13 6.44
C GLN A 106 0.34 0.49 6.73
N MET A 107 1.23 0.17 5.79
CA MET A 107 2.67 0.46 5.87
C MET A 107 2.95 1.91 5.47
N GLU A 108 3.89 2.58 6.15
CA GLU A 108 4.23 3.98 5.84
C GLU A 108 4.95 4.19 4.49
N GLY A 109 5.60 3.15 3.97
CA GLY A 109 6.36 3.23 2.71
C GLY A 109 7.70 3.96 2.81
N ALA A 110 8.39 4.12 1.69
CA ALA A 110 9.74 4.69 1.64
C ALA A 110 9.79 6.21 1.86
N ASP A 111 8.66 6.89 1.66
CA ASP A 111 8.53 8.35 1.77
C ASP A 111 7.54 8.81 2.86
N ASN A 112 7.07 7.87 3.68
CA ASN A 112 6.08 8.08 4.75
C ASN A 112 4.69 8.53 4.24
N TYR A 113 4.34 8.30 2.98
CA TYR A 113 3.00 8.58 2.41
C TYR A 113 2.25 7.30 1.98
N GLY A 114 2.68 6.13 2.42
CA GLY A 114 2.09 4.83 2.05
C GLY A 114 2.73 4.19 0.82
N ASN A 115 3.77 4.81 0.24
CA ASN A 115 4.41 4.33 -0.98
C ASN A 115 5.44 3.24 -0.70
N VAL A 116 4.98 2.00 -0.62
CA VAL A 116 5.84 0.82 -0.47
C VAL A 116 6.63 0.57 -1.75
N GLN A 117 7.94 0.39 -1.63
CA GLN A 117 8.80 0.09 -2.77
C GLN A 117 8.61 -1.37 -3.23
N PHE A 118 8.19 -1.55 -4.48
CA PHE A 118 8.10 -2.86 -5.12
C PHE A 118 9.23 -3.08 -6.12
N THR A 119 9.86 -4.26 -6.07
CA THR A 119 10.81 -4.77 -7.05
C THR A 119 10.40 -6.19 -7.47
N GLY A 120 10.97 -6.72 -8.55
CA GLY A 120 10.61 -8.05 -9.08
C GLY A 120 11.82 -8.95 -9.23
N TYR A 121 11.62 -10.25 -8.99
CA TYR A 121 12.54 -11.32 -9.35
C TYR A 121 11.75 -12.47 -10.00
N TYR A 122 12.42 -13.29 -10.79
CA TYR A 122 11.84 -14.48 -11.42
C TYR A 122 12.92 -15.56 -11.56
N THR A 123 12.51 -16.80 -11.80
CA THR A 123 13.43 -17.91 -12.09
C THR A 123 13.65 -17.96 -13.60
N PRO A 124 14.84 -17.57 -14.11
CA PRO A 124 15.09 -17.59 -15.55
C PRO A 124 15.21 -19.01 -16.07
N VAL A 125 14.79 -19.22 -17.31
CA VAL A 125 15.03 -20.47 -18.06
C VAL A 125 16.17 -20.19 -19.04
N ILE A 126 17.33 -20.79 -18.80
CA ILE A 126 18.49 -20.66 -19.68
C ILE A 126 18.31 -21.60 -20.87
N GLN A 127 18.39 -21.05 -22.08
CA GLN A 127 18.41 -21.85 -23.30
C GLN A 127 19.77 -22.55 -23.42
N ALA A 128 19.76 -23.88 -23.44
CA ALA A 128 20.93 -24.75 -23.53
C ALA A 128 20.75 -25.78 -24.64
#